data_AF-A0A6B3P508-F1
#
_entry.id   AF-A0A6B3P508-F1
#
_cell.length_a   1.000
_cell.length_b   1.000
_cell.length_c   1.000
_cell.angle_alpha   90.00
_cell.angle_beta   90.00
_cell.angle_gamma   90.00
#
_symmetry.space_group_name_H-M   'P 1'
#
loop_
_entity.id
_entity.type
_entity.pdbx_description
1 polymer ?
#
loop_
_entity_poly.entity_id
_entity_poly.type
_entity_poly.pdbx_seq_one_letter_code
_entity_poly.pdbx_strand_id
1 'polypeptide(L)'
;MKTGFREAQPDVSCYIGENANVIPRGTSIIDLDIYPPPTLVIEVANTSLLDDKGEKRLLYEAMNVSEYWIVDVQNLEIIAFAVANGGSRKINQSQVLPGLAISLLEEALQRSCQTNQGQVYPWLLKEFQQK
;
A
#
# COMPACT_ATOMS: atom_id res chain seq x y z
N MET A 1 -12.30 -12.64 -0.62
CA MET A 1 -13.09 -13.27 0.44
C MET A 1 -12.29 -14.42 1.01
N LYS A 2 -12.13 -14.49 2.33
CA LYS A 2 -11.58 -15.68 3.01
C LYS A 2 -12.68 -16.18 3.94
N THR A 3 -12.96 -17.47 3.94
CA THR A 3 -14.01 -18.03 4.80
C THR A 3 -13.66 -17.76 6.27
N GLY A 4 -14.54 -17.03 6.98
CA GLY A 4 -14.35 -16.65 8.39
C GLY A 4 -13.64 -15.32 8.66
N PHE A 5 -13.28 -14.54 7.63
CA PHE A 5 -12.75 -13.18 7.77
C PHE A 5 -13.72 -12.15 7.19
N ARG A 6 -13.73 -10.93 7.74
CA ARG A 6 -14.47 -9.81 7.13
C ARG A 6 -13.92 -9.54 5.72
N GLU A 7 -14.81 -9.26 4.79
CA GLU A 7 -14.42 -8.77 3.47
C GLU A 7 -13.73 -7.41 3.61
N ALA A 8 -12.62 -7.22 2.88
CA ALA A 8 -11.94 -5.94 2.76
C ALA A 8 -11.89 -5.56 1.28
N GLN A 9 -12.17 -4.29 0.98
CA GLN A 9 -12.01 -3.69 -0.33
C GLN A 9 -11.08 -2.50 -0.19
N PRO A 10 -9.76 -2.69 -0.39
CA PRO A 10 -8.80 -1.60 -0.32
C PRO A 10 -8.95 -0.66 -1.51
N ASP A 11 -8.53 0.59 -1.33
CA ASP A 11 -8.44 1.57 -2.43
C ASP A 11 -7.45 1.11 -3.51
N VAL A 12 -6.32 0.51 -3.09
CA VAL A 12 -5.35 -0.10 -4.01
C VAL A 12 -4.86 -1.43 -3.44
N SER A 13 -4.83 -2.45 -4.29
CA SER A 13 -4.16 -3.72 -4.02
C SER A 13 -3.22 -4.08 -5.17
N CYS A 14 -2.01 -4.52 -4.84
CA CYS A 14 -0.99 -4.85 -5.81
C CYS A 14 -0.38 -6.23 -5.55
N TYR A 15 -0.20 -6.97 -6.63
CA TYR A 15 0.57 -8.21 -6.67
C TYR A 15 1.90 -7.92 -7.33
N ILE A 16 3.01 -8.08 -6.60
CA ILE A 16 4.35 -7.64 -7.03
C ILE A 16 5.29 -8.85 -7.03
N GLY A 17 6.26 -8.84 -7.94
CA GLY A 17 7.28 -9.88 -8.04
C GLY A 17 6.72 -11.22 -8.50
N GLU A 18 7.03 -12.29 -7.77
CA GLU A 18 6.64 -13.67 -8.11
C GLU A 18 5.12 -13.86 -8.21
N ASN A 19 4.35 -13.04 -7.47
CA ASN A 19 2.89 -13.12 -7.46
C ASN A 19 2.20 -12.25 -8.53
N ALA A 20 2.95 -11.49 -9.35
CA ALA A 20 2.39 -10.50 -10.27
C ALA A 20 1.41 -11.06 -11.32
N ASN A 21 1.53 -12.35 -11.65
CA ASN A 21 0.67 -13.02 -12.64
C ASN A 21 -0.29 -14.04 -12.01
N VAL A 22 -0.44 -14.04 -10.69
CA VAL A 22 -1.23 -15.06 -9.97
C VAL A 22 -2.73 -14.83 -10.13
N ILE A 23 -3.17 -13.59 -10.30
CA ILE A 23 -4.59 -13.26 -10.50
C ILE A 23 -4.90 -13.20 -12.00
N PRO A 24 -5.85 -14.03 -12.50
CA PRO A 24 -6.31 -13.94 -13.88
C PRO A 24 -6.88 -12.55 -14.21
N ARG A 25 -6.67 -12.10 -15.45
CA ARG A 25 -7.27 -10.84 -15.92
C ARG A 25 -8.80 -10.96 -15.91
N GLY A 26 -9.47 -9.94 -15.39
CA GLY A 26 -10.94 -9.89 -15.30
C GLY A 26 -11.52 -10.42 -13.99
N THR A 27 -10.69 -10.89 -13.06
CA THR A 27 -11.13 -11.25 -11.71
C THR A 27 -11.33 -9.99 -10.86
N SER A 28 -12.58 -9.67 -10.52
CA SER A 28 -12.94 -8.52 -9.68
C SER A 28 -13.04 -8.84 -8.20
N ILE A 29 -13.27 -10.12 -7.85
CA ILE A 29 -13.35 -10.60 -6.48
C ILE A 29 -12.27 -11.66 -6.29
N ILE A 30 -11.33 -11.39 -5.40
CA ILE A 30 -10.24 -12.31 -5.09
C ILE A 30 -10.67 -13.17 -3.91
N ASP A 31 -10.85 -14.46 -4.14
CA ASP A 31 -10.99 -15.45 -3.09
C ASP A 31 -9.61 -15.79 -2.51
N LEU A 32 -9.41 -15.50 -1.22
CA LEU A 32 -8.15 -15.68 -0.51
C LEU A 32 -7.97 -17.12 0.00
N ASP A 33 -9.00 -17.96 -0.09
CA ASP A 33 -8.86 -19.42 0.08
C ASP A 33 -8.29 -20.07 -1.19
N ILE A 34 -8.36 -19.37 -2.33
CA ILE A 34 -7.87 -19.84 -3.64
C ILE A 34 -6.56 -19.15 -4.05
N TYR A 35 -6.47 -17.84 -3.82
CA TYR A 35 -5.34 -17.01 -4.23
C TYR A 35 -4.60 -16.44 -3.02
N PRO A 36 -3.28 -16.21 -3.14
CA PRO A 36 -2.54 -15.55 -2.08
C PRO A 36 -3.08 -14.13 -1.83
N PRO A 37 -2.89 -13.60 -0.61
CA PRO A 37 -3.18 -12.20 -0.33
C PRO A 37 -2.33 -11.28 -1.22
N PRO A 38 -2.81 -10.06 -1.50
CA PRO A 38 -2.00 -9.05 -2.18
C PRO A 38 -0.67 -8.81 -1.48
N THR A 39 0.36 -8.52 -2.27
CA THR A 39 1.70 -8.19 -1.74
C THR A 39 1.68 -6.84 -1.04
N LEU A 40 0.98 -5.86 -1.60
CA LEU A 40 0.85 -4.51 -1.06
C LEU A 40 -0.63 -4.10 -1.06
N VAL A 41 -1.07 -3.55 0.07
CA VAL A 41 -2.38 -2.90 0.22
C VAL A 41 -2.19 -1.46 0.61
N ILE A 42 -2.93 -0.55 -0.01
CA ILE A 42 -2.90 0.89 0.28
C ILE A 42 -4.33 1.39 0.52
N GLU A 43 -4.51 2.15 1.59
CA GLU A 43 -5.74 2.91 1.90
C GLU A 43 -5.44 4.41 1.83
N VAL A 44 -6.33 5.17 1.22
CA VAL A 44 -6.24 6.63 1.07
C VAL A 44 -7.17 7.28 2.09
N ALA A 45 -6.58 7.62 3.24
CA ALA A 45 -7.31 8.12 4.39
C ALA A 45 -7.55 9.63 4.29
N ASN A 46 -8.80 10.02 3.99
CA ASN A 46 -9.27 11.39 4.18
C ASN A 46 -9.97 11.55 5.54
N THR A 47 -10.99 10.73 5.81
CA THR A 47 -11.74 10.73 7.08
C THR A 47 -11.66 9.41 7.84
N SER A 48 -11.04 8.38 7.24
CA SER A 48 -10.95 7.01 7.75
C SER A 48 -9.68 6.72 8.54
N LEU A 49 -8.80 7.72 8.76
CA LEU A 49 -7.45 7.52 9.31
C LEU A 49 -7.40 6.70 10.61
N LEU A 50 -8.38 6.90 11.51
CA LEU A 50 -8.46 6.15 12.77
C LEU A 50 -8.79 4.67 12.54
N ASP A 51 -9.69 4.39 11.60
CA ASP A 51 -10.07 3.03 11.23
C ASP A 51 -8.94 2.31 10.49
N ASP A 52 -8.28 3.01 9.56
CA ASP A 52 -7.12 2.52 8.81
C ASP A 52 -5.96 2.14 9.74
N LYS A 53 -5.69 2.96 10.77
CA LYS A 53 -4.68 2.65 11.82
C LYS A 53 -5.12 1.52 12.77
N GLY A 54 -6.42 1.26 12.87
CA GLY A 54 -7.06 0.40 13.85
C GLY A 54 -7.56 -0.92 13.26
N GLU A 55 -8.88 -1.03 13.03
CA GLU A 55 -9.52 -2.29 12.65
C GLU A 55 -8.99 -2.84 11.32
N LYS A 56 -8.82 -1.97 10.32
CA LYS A 56 -8.30 -2.39 9.01
C LYS A 56 -6.86 -2.88 9.08
N ARG A 57 -5.99 -2.21 9.86
CA ARG A 57 -4.62 -2.69 10.09
C ARG A 57 -4.62 -4.10 10.65
N LEU A 58 -5.41 -4.37 11.69
CA LEU A 58 -5.53 -5.71 12.29
C LEU A 58 -6.07 -6.73 11.29
N LEU A 59 -7.04 -6.32 10.45
CA LEU A 59 -7.60 -7.16 9.41
C LEU A 59 -6.54 -7.57 8.38
N TYR A 60 -5.75 -6.61 7.87
CA TYR A 60 -4.68 -6.89 6.90
C TYR A 60 -3.51 -7.66 7.52
N GLU A 61 -3.21 -7.43 8.80
CA GLU A 61 -2.27 -8.28 9.56
C GLU A 61 -2.73 -9.74 9.59
N ALA A 62 -4.01 -9.98 9.87
CA ALA A 62 -4.58 -11.32 9.94
C ALA A 62 -4.71 -11.99 8.55
N MET A 63 -4.84 -11.19 7.48
CA MET A 63 -4.74 -11.67 6.10
C MET A 63 -3.31 -11.98 5.64
N ASN A 64 -2.30 -11.58 6.43
CA ASN A 64 -0.89 -11.78 6.13
C ASN A 64 -0.47 -11.20 4.76
N VAL A 65 -0.97 -10.00 4.45
CA VAL A 65 -0.40 -9.17 3.36
C VAL A 65 1.07 -8.88 3.66
N SER A 66 1.92 -8.59 2.67
CA SER A 66 3.34 -8.32 2.97
C SER A 66 3.55 -6.89 3.48
N GLU A 67 2.89 -5.92 2.85
CA GLU A 67 2.90 -4.52 3.28
C GLU A 67 1.51 -3.89 3.29
N TYR A 68 1.27 -3.02 4.26
CA TYR A 68 0.05 -2.24 4.41
C TYR A 68 0.38 -0.77 4.60
N TRP A 69 -0.08 0.09 3.70
CA TRP A 69 0.23 1.52 3.72
C TRP A 69 -1.03 2.35 3.87
N ILE A 70 -0.93 3.44 4.61
CA ILE A 70 -1.98 4.43 4.78
C ILE A 70 -1.46 5.75 4.25
N VAL A 71 -2.16 6.33 3.26
CA VAL A 71 -1.88 7.67 2.75
C VAL A 71 -2.77 8.65 3.49
N ASP A 72 -2.21 9.42 4.40
CA ASP A 72 -2.91 10.50 5.09
C ASP A 72 -2.89 11.74 4.20
N VAL A 73 -3.98 11.96 3.45
CA VAL A 73 -4.05 13.07 2.49
C VAL A 73 -4.20 14.42 3.17
N GLN A 74 -4.63 14.46 4.44
CA GLN A 74 -4.76 15.71 5.19
C GLN A 74 -3.42 16.20 5.69
N ASN A 75 -2.58 15.29 6.20
CA ASN A 75 -1.26 15.61 6.72
C ASN A 75 -0.13 15.43 5.70
N LEU A 76 -0.43 14.91 4.52
CA LEU A 76 0.54 14.58 3.46
C LEU A 76 1.64 13.62 3.96
N GLU A 77 1.25 12.65 4.78
CA GLU A 77 2.12 11.60 5.36
C GLU A 77 1.77 10.24 4.76
N ILE A 78 2.77 9.35 4.65
CA ILE A 78 2.55 7.94 4.31
C ILE A 78 3.03 7.07 5.47
N ILE A 79 2.10 6.31 6.03
CA ILE A 79 2.38 5.39 7.12
C ILE A 79 2.43 3.98 6.56
N ALA A 80 3.65 3.49 6.33
CA ALA A 80 3.89 2.16 5.79
C ALA A 80 4.20 1.15 6.90
N PHE A 81 3.59 -0.03 6.82
CA PHE A 81 3.82 -1.16 7.70
C PHE A 81 4.30 -2.38 6.91
N ALA A 82 5.33 -3.06 7.42
CA ALA A 82 5.63 -4.44 7.04
C ALA A 82 4.90 -5.38 8.00
N VAL A 83 4.17 -6.33 7.44
CA VAL A 83 3.37 -7.30 8.20
C VAL A 83 4.12 -8.64 8.22
N ALA A 84 4.27 -9.21 9.41
CA ALA A 84 4.89 -10.51 9.61
C ALA A 84 4.50 -11.09 10.97
N ASN A 85 4.45 -12.42 11.06
CA ASN A 85 4.28 -13.15 12.33
C ASN A 85 3.06 -12.72 13.16
N GLY A 86 1.94 -12.38 12.50
CA GLY A 86 0.70 -12.00 13.17
C GLY A 86 0.67 -10.56 13.71
N GLY A 87 1.60 -9.71 13.29
CA GLY A 87 1.59 -8.28 13.59
C GLY A 87 2.26 -7.46 12.50
N SER A 88 2.50 -6.19 12.76
CA SER A 88 3.20 -5.29 11.84
C SER A 88 4.15 -4.32 12.50
N ARG A 89 5.11 -3.81 11.72
CA ARG A 89 6.07 -2.79 12.13
C ARG A 89 6.09 -1.65 11.14
N LYS A 90 6.17 -0.40 11.63
CA LYS A 90 6.35 0.77 10.75
C LYS A 90 7.69 0.64 10.01
N ILE A 91 7.70 1.00 8.73
CA ILE A 91 8.87 0.95 7.86
C ILE A 91 9.06 2.30 7.16
N ASN A 92 10.31 2.65 6.88
CA ASN A 92 10.67 3.86 6.13
C ASN A 92 11.13 3.55 4.70
N GLN A 93 11.26 2.26 4.38
CA GLN A 93 11.64 1.77 3.05
C GLN A 93 10.81 0.52 2.75
N SER A 94 10.29 0.44 1.53
CA SER A 94 9.55 -0.73 1.07
C SER A 94 10.48 -1.93 0.90
N GLN A 95 10.01 -3.08 1.34
CA GLN A 95 10.60 -4.40 1.13
C GLN A 95 10.02 -5.08 -0.11
N VAL A 96 8.80 -4.73 -0.52
CA VAL A 96 8.13 -5.26 -1.73
C VAL A 96 8.43 -4.45 -2.99
N LEU A 97 8.83 -3.19 -2.84
CA LEU A 97 9.34 -2.32 -3.90
C LEU A 97 10.78 -1.90 -3.57
N PRO A 98 11.79 -2.74 -3.88
CA PRO A 98 13.17 -2.47 -3.52
C PRO A 98 13.66 -1.10 -3.97
N GLY A 99 14.37 -0.39 -3.09
CA GLY A 99 14.90 0.95 -3.37
C GLY A 99 13.91 2.10 -3.12
N LEU A 100 12.63 1.81 -2.90
CA LEU A 100 11.60 2.82 -2.66
C LEU A 100 11.58 3.27 -1.19
N ALA A 101 12.10 4.46 -0.94
CA ALA A 101 11.97 5.13 0.36
C ALA A 101 10.58 5.76 0.49
N ILE A 102 9.93 5.60 1.64
CA ILE A 102 8.59 6.17 1.88
C ILE A 102 8.65 7.70 1.89
N SER A 103 9.73 8.27 2.41
CA SER A 103 9.95 9.73 2.42
C SER A 103 9.98 10.35 1.01
N LEU A 104 10.40 9.59 -0.01
CA LEU A 104 10.39 10.08 -1.40
C LEU A 104 8.95 10.20 -1.93
N LEU A 105 8.07 9.28 -1.53
CA LEU A 105 6.66 9.35 -1.87
C LEU A 105 5.95 10.49 -1.14
N GLU A 106 6.29 10.74 0.13
CA GLU A 106 5.79 11.89 0.89
C GLU A 106 6.21 13.21 0.24
N GLU A 107 7.48 13.31 -0.20
CA GLU A 107 7.95 14.48 -0.93
C GLU A 107 7.20 14.67 -2.27
N ALA A 108 6.94 13.59 -2.99
CA ALA A 108 6.13 13.64 -4.20
C ALA A 108 4.69 14.13 -3.92
N LEU A 109 4.08 13.64 -2.83
CA LEU A 109 2.74 14.05 -2.39
C LEU A 109 2.71 15.55 -2.05
N GLN A 110 3.69 16.03 -1.26
CA GLN A 110 3.82 17.45 -0.91
C GLN A 110 4.00 18.34 -2.15
N ARG A 111 4.88 17.94 -3.08
CA ARG A 111 5.10 18.65 -4.35
C ARG A 111 3.83 18.70 -5.21
N SER A 112 3.01 17.65 -5.19
CA SER A 112 1.75 17.59 -5.94
C SER A 112 0.70 18.60 -5.47
N CYS A 113 0.76 19.02 -4.21
CA CYS A 113 -0.12 20.05 -3.65
C CYS A 113 0.40 21.48 -3.91
N GLN A 114 1.70 21.66 -4.11
CA GLN A 114 2.33 22.99 -4.21
C GLN A 114 2.65 23.41 -5.65
N THR A 115 2.83 22.46 -6.56
CA THR A 115 3.27 22.71 -7.95
C THR A 115 2.24 22.15 -8.94
N ASN A 116 2.18 22.73 -10.14
CA ASN A 116 1.37 22.18 -11.23
C ASN A 116 1.76 20.69 -11.47
N GLN A 117 0.77 19.80 -11.46
CA GLN A 117 0.96 18.34 -11.44
C GLN A 117 1.89 17.82 -12.55
N GLY A 118 1.99 18.53 -13.68
CA GLY A 118 2.84 18.18 -14.83
C GLY A 118 4.35 18.17 -14.56
N GLN A 119 4.84 18.75 -13.45
CA GLN A 119 6.27 18.79 -13.13
C GLN A 119 6.71 17.76 -12.07
N VAL A 120 5.78 17.17 -11.33
CA VAL A 120 6.10 16.22 -10.25
C VAL A 120 6.48 14.86 -10.82
N TYR A 121 5.74 14.34 -11.80
CA TYR A 121 6.04 13.03 -12.40
C TYR A 121 7.42 12.96 -13.07
N PRO A 122 7.84 13.94 -13.91
CA PRO A 122 9.17 13.91 -14.50
C PRO A 122 10.29 14.00 -13.45
N TRP A 123 10.08 14.74 -12.36
CA TRP A 123 11.04 14.79 -11.26
C TRP A 123 11.12 13.45 -10.53
N LEU A 124 10.00 12.85 -10.15
CA LEU A 124 9.96 11.58 -9.44
C LEU A 124 10.65 10.45 -10.23
N LEU A 125 10.43 10.40 -11.55
CA LEU A 125 11.12 9.45 -12.43
C LEU A 125 12.64 9.64 -12.43
N LYS A 126 13.14 10.89 -12.34
CA LYS A 126 14.58 11.15 -12.22
C LYS A 126 15.13 10.68 -10.87
N GLU A 127 14.38 10.81 -9.78
CA GLU A 127 14.81 10.32 -8.47
C GLU A 127 14.95 8.79 -8.46
N PHE A 128 14.06 8.06 -9.16
CA PHE A 128 14.19 6.61 -9.32
C PHE A 128 15.39 6.17 -10.16
N GLN A 129 15.93 7.05 -11.01
CA GLN A 129 17.10 6.76 -11.85
C GLN A 129 18.43 7.04 -11.14
N GLN A 130 18.41 7.78 -10.04
CA GLN A 130 19.62 8.18 -9.29
C GLN A 130 19.98 7.21 -8.15
N LYS A 131 19.17 6.16 -7.94
CA LYS A 131 19.40 5.10 -6.94
C LYS A 131 19.65 3.77 -7.63
#